data_AF-A0A1G9TIZ0-F1
#
_entry.id   AF-A0A1G9TIZ0-F1
#
_cell.length_a   1.000
_cell.length_b   1.000
_cell.length_c   1.000
_cell.angle_alpha   90.00
_cell.angle_beta   90.00
_cell.angle_gamma   90.00
#
_symmetry.space_group_name_H-M   'P 1'
#
loop_
_entity.id
_entity.type
_entity.pdbx_description
1 polymer ?
#
loop_
_entity_poly.entity_id
_entity_poly.type
_entity_poly.pdbx_seq_one_letter_code
_entity_poly.pdbx_strand_id
1 'polypeptide(L)'
;MSPAHTPLEGLVEPGGCEQHPTAGRIGSHCLSCVIVPAPSGMNVPEMLLPEAATPERLTVDTINSDQLDALYDRIATLEHVAAGNKRHVQLIVPELEAAEARAEAASRVGTQYLAAAERYEAAWRNARARAAVLSNELTRRAPLTGQYAAALARVHALYEQWVKAGPPPLGTSVSRWWDARLVELRAAVDDSIPAAPNLVHPEPNPQVSEPTQVDEQPACACTYGQRCPNCRD
;
A
#
# COMPACT_ATOMS: atom_id res chain seq x y z
N MET A 1 -53.02 -0.85 -12.31
CA MET A 1 -51.98 -0.64 -13.35
C MET A 1 -50.67 -1.11 -12.74
N SER A 2 -50.32 -2.38 -13.00
CA SER A 2 -49.10 -3.02 -12.51
C SER A 2 -48.03 -2.94 -13.60
N PRO A 3 -46.78 -2.56 -13.32
CA PRO A 3 -45.71 -2.68 -14.29
C PRO A 3 -45.26 -4.15 -14.40
N ALA A 4 -45.07 -4.57 -15.64
CA ALA A 4 -44.67 -5.91 -16.05
C ALA A 4 -43.24 -6.25 -15.62
N HIS A 5 -43.04 -7.44 -15.08
CA HIS A 5 -41.74 -8.07 -14.90
C HIS A 5 -41.27 -8.67 -16.24
N THR A 6 -40.12 -8.24 -16.73
CA THR A 6 -39.39 -8.89 -17.82
C THR A 6 -38.41 -9.91 -17.22
N PRO A 7 -38.40 -11.18 -17.67
CA PRO A 7 -37.39 -12.14 -17.23
C PRO A 7 -36.10 -11.91 -18.03
N LEU A 8 -34.98 -11.66 -17.34
CA LEU A 8 -33.65 -11.64 -17.93
C LEU A 8 -33.17 -13.09 -18.13
N GLU A 9 -33.11 -13.51 -19.39
CA GLU A 9 -32.49 -14.77 -19.81
C GLU A 9 -30.97 -14.72 -19.63
N GLY A 10 -30.46 -15.68 -18.86
CA GLY A 10 -29.26 -16.48 -19.12
C GLY A 10 -28.02 -15.79 -19.68
N LEU A 11 -27.28 -15.07 -18.83
CA LEU A 11 -25.84 -14.89 -19.03
C LEU A 11 -25.13 -16.16 -18.53
N VAL A 12 -24.53 -16.89 -19.46
CA VAL A 12 -23.61 -18.00 -19.19
C VAL A 12 -22.42 -17.44 -18.41
N GLU A 13 -22.27 -17.83 -17.15
CA GLU A 13 -21.11 -17.45 -16.35
C GLU A 13 -19.83 -18.07 -16.94
N PRO A 14 -18.80 -17.27 -17.27
CA PRO A 14 -17.51 -17.80 -17.64
C PRO A 14 -16.89 -18.51 -16.43
N GLY A 15 -16.57 -19.79 -16.60
CA GLY A 15 -16.07 -20.69 -15.55
C GLY A 15 -15.06 -20.03 -14.62
N GLY A 16 -15.42 -19.98 -13.34
CA GLY A 16 -14.63 -19.37 -12.27
C GLY A 16 -13.30 -20.09 -12.03
N CYS A 17 -12.25 -19.31 -11.82
CA CYS A 17 -10.88 -19.75 -11.53
C CYS A 17 -10.69 -20.32 -10.11
N GLU A 18 -11.69 -21.01 -9.54
CA GLU A 18 -11.70 -21.42 -8.13
C GLU A 18 -10.68 -22.53 -7.77
N GLN A 19 -9.91 -23.03 -8.73
CA GLN A 19 -8.98 -24.15 -8.51
C GLN A 19 -7.60 -23.75 -7.98
N HIS A 20 -7.30 -22.46 -7.75
CA HIS A 20 -6.00 -22.02 -7.25
C HIS A 20 -6.10 -21.05 -6.05
N PRO A 21 -6.16 -21.56 -4.80
CA PRO A 21 -6.34 -20.75 -3.59
C PRO A 21 -5.15 -19.86 -3.20
N THR A 22 -4.02 -19.93 -3.92
CA THR A 22 -2.80 -19.15 -3.63
C THR A 22 -2.50 -18.01 -4.60
N ALA A 23 -3.31 -17.81 -5.65
CA ALA A 23 -3.12 -16.69 -6.57
C ALA A 23 -3.83 -15.44 -6.05
N GLY A 24 -3.07 -14.49 -5.48
CA GLY A 24 -3.61 -13.20 -5.06
C GLY A 24 -4.33 -12.46 -6.20
N ARG A 25 -5.50 -11.87 -5.90
CA ARG A 25 -6.30 -11.09 -6.85
C ARG A 25 -5.89 -9.61 -6.76
N ILE A 26 -5.51 -9.00 -7.88
CA ILE A 26 -5.42 -7.54 -8.02
C ILE A 26 -6.45 -7.13 -9.08
N GLY A 27 -7.59 -6.60 -8.64
CA GLY A 27 -8.69 -6.19 -9.54
C GLY A 27 -9.43 -7.35 -10.23
N SER A 28 -9.91 -7.11 -11.47
CA SER A 28 -10.64 -8.07 -12.31
C SER A 28 -9.75 -9.08 -13.04
N HIS A 29 -8.44 -9.06 -12.81
CA HIS A 29 -7.48 -9.89 -13.53
C HIS A 29 -6.82 -10.90 -12.57
N CYS A 30 -6.91 -12.18 -12.90
CA CYS A 30 -6.15 -13.23 -12.21
C CYS A 30 -4.68 -13.13 -12.63
N LEU A 31 -3.77 -12.91 -11.68
CA LEU A 31 -2.31 -12.88 -11.89
C LEU A 31 -1.77 -14.16 -12.56
N SER A 32 -2.48 -15.29 -12.43
CA SER A 32 -2.12 -16.55 -13.08
C SER A 32 -2.26 -16.54 -14.62
N CYS A 33 -2.93 -15.55 -15.21
CA CYS A 33 -3.08 -15.46 -16.67
C CYS A 33 -1.99 -14.61 -17.35
N VAL A 34 -1.10 -13.95 -16.58
CA VAL A 34 -0.01 -13.12 -17.11
C VAL A 34 1.36 -13.79 -16.89
N ILE A 35 1.38 -15.11 -16.74
CA ILE A 35 2.59 -15.86 -17.06
C ILE A 35 2.50 -16.11 -18.56
N VAL A 36 3.13 -15.24 -19.35
CA VAL A 36 3.52 -15.61 -20.72
C VAL A 36 4.48 -16.78 -20.53
N PRO A 37 4.10 -18.03 -20.87
CA PRO A 37 5.06 -19.12 -20.82
C PRO A 37 6.23 -18.69 -21.71
N ALA A 38 7.44 -18.69 -21.15
CA ALA A 38 8.64 -18.71 -21.98
C ALA A 38 8.40 -19.80 -23.05
N PRO A 39 8.67 -19.54 -24.34
CA PRO A 39 8.48 -20.54 -25.38
C PRO A 39 9.46 -21.70 -25.14
N SER A 40 9.10 -22.59 -24.23
CA SER A 40 9.74 -23.86 -23.96
C SER A 40 9.52 -24.71 -25.20
N GLY A 41 10.53 -24.73 -26.06
CA GLY A 41 10.51 -25.55 -27.26
C GLY A 41 9.87 -24.87 -28.47
N MET A 42 10.30 -23.66 -28.83
CA MET A 42 10.51 -23.47 -30.27
C MET A 42 11.63 -24.44 -30.67
N ASN A 43 11.22 -25.66 -31.04
CA ASN A 43 11.93 -26.44 -32.06
C ASN A 43 12.07 -25.47 -33.23
N VAL A 44 13.19 -24.75 -33.28
CA VAL A 44 13.63 -24.12 -34.51
C VAL A 44 13.68 -25.30 -35.46
N PRO A 45 12.79 -25.39 -36.46
CA PRO A 45 12.89 -26.46 -37.43
C PRO A 45 14.34 -26.40 -37.88
N GLU A 46 15.04 -27.51 -37.71
CA GLU A 46 16.36 -27.72 -38.26
C GLU A 46 16.14 -27.56 -39.76
N MET A 47 16.22 -26.31 -40.22
CA MET A 47 16.24 -25.97 -41.61
C MET A 47 17.50 -26.69 -42.04
N LEU A 48 17.29 -27.84 -42.68
CA LEU A 48 18.27 -28.58 -43.44
C LEU A 48 18.82 -27.59 -44.44
N LEU A 49 19.79 -26.79 -43.97
CA LEU A 49 20.63 -25.97 -44.81
C LEU A 49 21.21 -26.98 -45.78
N PRO A 50 20.94 -26.84 -47.09
CA PRO A 50 21.42 -27.79 -48.08
C PRO A 50 22.90 -27.98 -47.82
N GLU A 51 23.30 -29.24 -47.65
CA GLU A 51 24.65 -29.67 -47.35
C GLU A 51 25.57 -29.01 -48.38
N ALA A 52 26.12 -27.86 -47.99
CA ALA A 52 26.78 -26.97 -48.93
C ALA A 52 28.02 -27.73 -49.35
N ALA A 53 28.03 -28.21 -50.60
CA ALA A 53 29.14 -28.93 -51.19
C ALA A 53 30.41 -28.18 -50.80
N THR A 54 31.21 -28.79 -49.92
CA THR A 54 32.41 -28.15 -49.41
C THR A 54 33.26 -27.82 -50.62
N PRO A 55 33.55 -26.53 -50.90
CA PRO A 55 34.28 -26.17 -52.11
C PRO A 55 35.59 -26.94 -52.11
N GLU A 56 35.87 -27.61 -53.22
CA GLU A 56 37.09 -28.41 -53.40
C GLU A 56 38.29 -27.54 -53.02
N ARG A 57 39.10 -28.03 -52.08
CA ARG A 57 40.14 -27.22 -51.44
C ARG A 57 41.27 -26.97 -52.44
N LEU A 58 41.25 -25.80 -53.08
CA LEU A 58 42.32 -25.37 -53.98
C LEU A 58 43.66 -25.36 -53.21
N THR A 59 44.65 -26.04 -53.78
CA THR A 59 46.03 -26.05 -53.28
C THR A 59 46.84 -25.00 -54.04
N VAL A 60 47.97 -24.57 -53.49
CA VAL A 60 48.84 -23.56 -54.12
C VAL A 60 49.25 -23.98 -55.53
N ASP A 61 49.43 -25.28 -55.78
CA ASP A 61 49.87 -25.81 -57.07
C ASP A 61 48.72 -25.95 -58.09
N THR A 62 47.46 -25.83 -57.67
CA THR A 62 46.28 -26.02 -58.53
C THR A 62 45.52 -24.73 -58.80
N ILE A 63 45.92 -23.61 -58.20
CA ILE A 63 45.28 -22.32 -58.42
C ILE A 63 45.82 -21.66 -59.69
N ASN A 64 44.94 -21.28 -60.61
CA ASN A 64 45.33 -20.46 -61.76
C ASN A 64 45.21 -18.95 -61.43
N SER A 65 45.74 -18.10 -62.31
CA SER A 65 45.73 -16.65 -62.11
C SER A 65 44.31 -16.10 -61.91
N ASP A 66 43.35 -16.55 -62.71
CA ASP A 66 41.95 -16.07 -62.64
C ASP A 66 41.30 -16.43 -61.29
N GLN A 67 41.57 -17.63 -60.77
CA GLN A 67 41.11 -18.06 -59.45
C GLN A 67 41.76 -17.28 -58.33
N LEU A 68 43.04 -16.92 -58.49
CA LEU A 68 43.77 -16.09 -57.52
C LEU A 68 43.21 -14.66 -57.49
N ASP A 69 42.95 -14.06 -58.66
CA ASP A 69 42.34 -12.73 -58.78
C ASP A 69 40.93 -12.73 -58.16
N ALA A 70 40.12 -13.75 -58.45
CA ALA A 70 38.79 -13.89 -57.86
C ALA A 70 38.84 -14.04 -56.31
N LEU A 71 39.87 -14.69 -55.76
CA LEU A 71 40.07 -14.73 -54.31
C LEU A 71 40.42 -13.36 -53.75
N TYR A 72 41.28 -12.59 -54.41
CA TYR A 72 41.62 -11.24 -53.97
C TYR A 72 40.40 -10.29 -54.01
N ASP A 73 39.59 -10.35 -55.06
CA ASP A 73 38.34 -9.58 -55.15
C ASP A 73 37.36 -9.94 -54.02
N ARG A 74 37.26 -11.23 -53.70
CA ARG A 74 36.44 -11.71 -52.59
C ARG A 74 36.97 -11.24 -51.24
N ILE A 75 38.29 -11.25 -51.03
CA ILE A 75 38.92 -10.73 -49.81
C ILE A 75 38.59 -9.25 -49.66
N ALA A 76 38.79 -8.45 -50.71
CA ALA A 76 38.45 -7.01 -50.69
C ALA A 76 36.97 -6.77 -50.37
N THR A 77 36.07 -7.60 -50.92
CA THR A 77 34.64 -7.56 -50.62
C THR A 77 34.37 -7.86 -49.14
N LEU A 78 34.99 -8.90 -48.59
CA LEU A 78 34.82 -9.27 -47.17
C LEU A 78 35.39 -8.22 -46.23
N GLU A 79 36.51 -7.59 -46.57
CA GLU A 79 37.07 -6.47 -45.81
C GLU A 79 36.11 -5.27 -45.78
N HIS A 80 35.48 -4.97 -46.92
CA HIS A 80 34.45 -3.92 -46.99
C HIS A 80 33.24 -4.24 -46.10
N VAL A 81 32.75 -5.48 -46.14
CA VAL A 81 31.65 -5.94 -45.28
C VAL A 81 32.05 -5.89 -43.80
N ALA A 82 33.25 -6.36 -43.45
CA ALA A 82 33.76 -6.33 -42.09
C ALA A 82 33.90 -4.89 -41.57
N ALA A 83 34.35 -3.96 -42.40
CA ALA A 83 34.41 -2.54 -42.06
C ALA A 83 33.00 -1.92 -41.90
N GLY A 84 32.02 -2.33 -42.71
CA GLY A 84 30.62 -1.97 -42.54
C GLY A 84 30.05 -2.47 -41.21
N ASN A 85 30.20 -3.76 -40.92
CA ASN A 85 29.75 -4.40 -39.69
C ASN A 85 30.42 -3.77 -38.46
N LYS A 86 31.73 -3.50 -38.52
CA LYS A 86 32.44 -2.81 -37.46
C LYS A 86 31.82 -1.44 -37.17
N ARG A 87 31.51 -0.65 -38.19
CA ARG A 87 30.83 0.64 -38.03
C ARG A 87 29.45 0.49 -37.40
N HIS A 88 28.66 -0.50 -37.83
CA HIS A 88 27.34 -0.77 -37.24
C HIS A 88 27.44 -1.17 -35.76
N VAL A 89 28.34 -2.09 -35.41
CA VAL A 89 28.56 -2.50 -34.02
C VAL A 89 29.02 -1.31 -33.16
N GLN A 90 29.92 -0.48 -33.69
CA GLN A 90 30.37 0.72 -33.00
C GLN A 90 29.25 1.74 -32.73
N LEU A 91 28.19 1.76 -33.55
CA LEU A 91 27.01 2.61 -33.34
C LEU A 91 26.01 1.97 -32.37
N ILE A 92 25.76 0.66 -32.48
CA ILE A 92 24.72 -0.03 -31.71
C ILE A 92 25.13 -0.26 -30.25
N VAL A 93 26.40 -0.57 -29.97
CA VAL A 93 26.85 -0.92 -28.61
C VAL A 93 26.58 0.23 -27.61
N PRO A 94 26.94 1.50 -27.87
CA PRO A 94 26.63 2.59 -26.95
C PRO A 94 25.13 2.80 -26.73
N GLU A 95 24.29 2.56 -27.76
CA GLU A 95 22.84 2.66 -27.61
C GLU A 95 22.27 1.55 -26.72
N LEU A 96 22.81 0.34 -26.82
CA LEU A 96 22.45 -0.78 -25.94
C LEU A 96 22.86 -0.50 -24.49
N GLU A 97 24.08 -0.03 -24.26
CA GLU A 97 24.55 0.36 -22.92
C GLU A 97 23.67 1.48 -22.32
N ALA A 98 23.30 2.47 -23.13
CA ALA A 98 22.39 3.55 -22.71
C ALA A 98 20.96 3.04 -22.45
N ALA A 99 20.49 2.03 -23.17
CA ALA A 99 19.20 1.40 -22.93
C ALA A 99 19.21 0.58 -21.63
N GLU A 100 20.27 -0.19 -21.37
CA GLU A 100 20.45 -0.96 -20.14
C GLU A 100 20.51 -0.03 -18.92
N ALA A 101 21.28 1.05 -18.99
CA ALA A 101 21.34 2.04 -17.91
C ALA A 101 19.97 2.69 -17.62
N ARG A 102 19.16 2.94 -18.65
CA ARG A 102 17.77 3.44 -18.48
C ARG A 102 16.87 2.39 -17.84
N ALA A 103 16.99 1.13 -18.23
CA ALA A 103 16.22 0.03 -17.64
C ALA A 103 16.56 -0.17 -16.15
N GLU A 104 17.85 -0.13 -15.80
CA GLU A 104 18.28 -0.17 -14.39
C GLU A 104 17.76 1.01 -13.58
N ALA A 105 17.81 2.23 -14.15
CA ALA A 105 17.27 3.41 -13.48
C ALA A 105 15.76 3.30 -13.25
N ALA A 106 15.01 2.83 -14.26
CA ALA A 106 13.57 2.56 -14.12
C ALA A 106 13.27 1.48 -13.06
N SER A 107 14.06 0.40 -13.04
CA SER A 107 13.96 -0.65 -12.02
C SER A 107 14.15 -0.10 -10.60
N ARG A 108 15.19 0.72 -10.38
CA ARG A 108 15.42 1.39 -9.09
C ARG A 108 14.22 2.23 -8.66
N VAL A 109 13.68 3.05 -9.56
CA VAL A 109 12.49 3.85 -9.29
C VAL A 109 11.29 2.96 -8.94
N GLY A 110 11.07 1.86 -9.67
CA GLY A 110 10.04 0.87 -9.36
C GLY A 110 10.16 0.28 -7.95
N THR A 111 11.37 -0.11 -7.54
CA THR A 111 11.60 -0.63 -6.17
C THR A 111 11.31 0.42 -5.09
N GLN A 112 11.62 1.69 -5.34
CA GLN A 112 11.31 2.78 -4.41
C GLN A 112 9.80 2.99 -4.27
N TYR A 113 9.05 2.91 -5.37
CA TYR A 113 7.59 3.00 -5.33
C TYR A 113 6.95 1.83 -4.57
N LEU A 114 7.43 0.60 -4.77
CA LEU A 114 6.94 -0.56 -4.02
C LEU A 114 7.19 -0.40 -2.52
N ALA A 115 8.40 0.00 -2.12
CA ALA A 115 8.70 0.27 -0.71
C ALA A 115 7.84 1.41 -0.13
N ALA A 116 7.53 2.44 -0.93
CA ALA A 116 6.62 3.51 -0.51
C ALA A 116 5.18 3.02 -0.33
N ALA A 117 4.69 2.15 -1.23
CA ALA A 117 3.37 1.54 -1.13
C ALA A 117 3.23 0.67 0.13
N GLU A 118 4.22 -0.17 0.42
CA GLU A 118 4.26 -0.99 1.64
C GLU A 118 4.20 -0.13 2.92
N ARG A 119 4.94 0.98 2.96
CA ARG A 119 4.89 1.95 4.07
C ARG A 119 3.50 2.57 4.21
N TYR A 120 2.87 2.94 3.10
CA TYR A 120 1.52 3.51 3.12
C TYR A 120 0.49 2.49 3.63
N GLU A 121 0.56 1.23 3.18
CA GLU A 121 -0.33 0.17 3.65
C GLU A 121 -0.14 -0.13 5.14
N ALA A 122 1.09 -0.15 5.63
CA ALA A 122 1.37 -0.30 7.05
C ALA A 122 0.81 0.87 7.87
N ALA A 123 1.01 2.11 7.41
CA ALA A 123 0.45 3.31 8.05
C ALA A 123 -1.09 3.26 8.09
N TRP A 124 -1.72 2.85 6.99
CA TRP A 124 -3.17 2.70 6.90
C TRP A 124 -3.72 1.64 7.86
N ARG A 125 -3.06 0.48 7.95
CA ARG A 125 -3.42 -0.57 8.92
C ARG A 125 -3.34 -0.06 10.37
N ASN A 126 -2.27 0.66 10.69
CA ASN A 126 -2.09 1.26 12.01
C ASN A 126 -3.16 2.32 12.33
N ALA A 127 -3.47 3.20 11.37
CA ALA A 127 -4.53 4.19 11.52
C ALA A 127 -5.90 3.53 11.75
N ARG A 128 -6.21 2.48 11.00
CA ARG A 128 -7.45 1.71 11.15
C ARG A 128 -7.54 1.03 12.52
N ALA A 129 -6.45 0.44 13.01
CA ALA A 129 -6.40 -0.17 14.34
C ALA A 129 -6.65 0.88 15.45
N ARG A 130 -6.01 2.06 15.36
CA ARG A 130 -6.24 3.16 16.30
C ARG A 130 -7.68 3.67 16.27
N ALA A 131 -8.25 3.83 15.08
CA ALA A 131 -9.65 4.23 14.92
C ALA A 131 -10.62 3.22 15.56
N ALA A 132 -10.35 1.92 15.43
CA ALA A 132 -11.15 0.88 16.08
C ALA A 132 -11.09 0.96 17.61
N VAL A 133 -9.90 1.20 18.19
CA VAL A 133 -9.74 1.41 19.65
C VAL A 133 -10.53 2.63 20.12
N LEU A 134 -10.40 3.76 19.43
CA LEU A 134 -11.15 4.98 19.76
C LEU A 134 -12.66 4.77 19.64
N SER A 135 -13.12 4.09 18.59
CA SER A 135 -14.54 3.75 18.41
C SER A 135 -15.08 2.89 19.55
N ASN A 136 -14.31 1.89 19.98
CA ASN A 136 -14.69 1.04 21.11
C ASN A 136 -14.75 1.84 22.41
N GLU A 137 -13.79 2.73 22.66
CA GLU A 137 -13.79 3.59 23.85
C GLU A 137 -14.95 4.58 23.85
N LEU A 138 -15.28 5.18 22.70
CA LEU A 138 -16.47 6.03 22.57
C LEU A 138 -17.75 5.26 22.84
N THR A 139 -17.87 4.05 22.29
CA THR A 139 -19.02 3.18 22.53
C THR A 139 -19.13 2.80 24.01
N ARG A 140 -18.00 2.52 24.67
CA ARG A 140 -17.92 2.22 26.10
C ARG A 140 -18.32 3.40 26.98
N ARG A 141 -17.98 4.63 26.56
CA ARG A 141 -18.29 5.86 27.30
C ARG A 141 -19.67 6.44 27.01
N ALA A 142 -20.30 6.10 25.89
CA ALA A 142 -21.60 6.64 25.50
C ALA A 142 -22.68 6.53 26.62
N PRO A 143 -22.79 5.42 27.37
CA PRO A 143 -23.72 5.32 28.50
C PRO A 143 -23.41 6.31 29.64
N LEU A 144 -22.13 6.59 29.88
CA LEU A 144 -21.71 7.52 30.94
C LEU A 144 -22.22 8.93 30.65
N THR A 145 -22.19 9.38 29.39
CA THR A 145 -22.71 10.70 29.01
C THR A 145 -24.19 10.86 29.37
N GLY A 146 -25.01 9.84 29.12
CA GLY A 146 -26.41 9.83 29.53
C GLY A 146 -26.59 9.82 31.05
N GLN A 147 -25.74 9.07 31.76
CA GLN A 147 -25.75 9.03 33.23
C GLN A 147 -25.36 10.37 33.85
N TYR A 148 -24.34 11.05 33.33
CA TYR A 148 -23.94 12.39 33.76
C TYR A 148 -25.06 13.41 33.52
N ALA A 149 -25.73 13.35 32.36
CA ALA A 149 -26.87 14.23 32.08
C ALA A 149 -28.02 13.99 33.08
N ALA A 150 -28.33 12.73 33.40
CA ALA A 150 -29.34 12.37 34.40
C ALA A 150 -28.94 12.79 35.83
N ALA A 151 -27.65 12.67 36.17
CA ALA A 151 -27.10 13.12 37.45
C ALA A 151 -27.26 14.63 37.63
N LEU A 152 -26.87 15.41 36.63
CA LEU A 152 -27.03 16.86 36.61
C LEU A 152 -28.49 17.26 36.73
N ALA A 153 -29.39 16.59 36.01
CA ALA A 153 -30.82 16.84 36.09
C ALA A 153 -31.38 16.61 37.51
N ARG A 154 -30.92 15.58 38.23
CA ARG A 154 -31.32 15.32 39.62
C ARG A 154 -30.81 16.38 40.59
N VAL A 155 -29.53 16.75 40.50
CA VAL A 155 -28.95 17.81 41.34
C VAL A 155 -29.67 19.14 41.11
N HIS A 156 -29.99 19.46 39.86
CA HIS A 156 -30.75 20.66 39.51
C HIS A 156 -32.17 20.64 40.09
N ALA A 157 -32.87 19.50 39.98
CA ALA A 157 -34.21 19.36 40.57
C ALA A 157 -34.20 19.51 42.10
N LEU A 158 -33.17 18.97 42.77
CA LEU A 158 -32.98 19.11 44.21
C LEU A 158 -32.71 20.57 44.60
N TYR A 159 -31.86 21.26 43.84
CA TYR A 159 -31.61 22.69 44.03
C TYR A 159 -32.89 23.52 43.91
N GLU A 160 -33.67 23.32 42.85
CA GLU A 160 -34.97 24.01 42.66
C GLU A 160 -35.94 23.74 43.81
N GLN A 161 -35.95 22.51 44.34
CA GLN A 161 -36.74 22.16 45.52
C GLN A 161 -36.28 22.93 46.76
N TRP A 162 -34.97 23.08 46.97
CA TRP A 162 -34.43 23.82 48.11
C TRP A 162 -34.71 25.31 48.02
N VAL A 163 -34.57 25.89 46.83
CA VAL A 163 -34.92 27.30 46.56
C VAL A 163 -36.41 27.53 46.87
N LYS A 164 -37.29 26.63 46.43
CA LYS A 164 -38.72 26.70 46.70
C LYS A 164 -39.07 26.55 48.19
N ALA A 165 -38.34 25.70 48.91
CA ALA A 165 -38.55 25.50 50.35
C ALA A 165 -38.15 26.73 51.18
N GLY A 166 -37.23 27.56 50.67
CA GLY A 166 -36.82 28.79 51.31
C GLY A 166 -35.93 28.58 52.56
N PRO A 167 -35.74 29.63 53.38
CA PRO A 167 -34.88 29.59 54.55
C PRO A 167 -35.39 28.63 55.64
N PRO A 168 -34.54 28.23 56.60
CA PRO A 168 -34.98 27.41 57.74
C PRO A 168 -36.11 28.10 58.52
N PRO A 169 -37.09 27.34 59.02
CA PRO A 169 -38.13 27.88 59.87
C PRO A 169 -37.53 28.48 61.16
N LEU A 170 -38.20 29.50 61.69
CA LEU A 170 -37.76 30.19 62.91
C LEU A 170 -37.58 29.19 64.06
N GLY A 171 -36.44 29.27 64.74
CA GLY A 171 -36.06 28.35 65.83
C GLY A 171 -35.26 27.12 65.39
N THR A 172 -35.09 26.87 64.09
CA THR A 172 -34.17 25.83 63.60
C THR A 172 -32.76 26.40 63.45
N SER A 173 -31.75 25.70 63.99
CA SER A 173 -30.36 26.08 63.81
C SER A 173 -29.97 25.98 62.33
N VAL A 174 -29.40 27.05 61.78
CA VAL A 174 -28.93 27.14 60.39
C VAL A 174 -27.95 26.01 60.05
N SER A 175 -27.08 25.62 60.99
CA SER A 175 -26.13 24.52 60.80
C SER A 175 -26.85 23.18 60.61
N ARG A 176 -27.82 22.85 61.47
CA ARG A 176 -28.58 21.59 61.34
C ARG A 176 -29.42 21.55 60.06
N TRP A 177 -29.93 22.70 59.62
CA TRP A 177 -30.64 22.82 58.36
C TRP A 177 -29.72 22.56 57.16
N TRP A 178 -28.52 23.13 57.17
CA TRP A 178 -27.52 22.87 56.13
C TRP A 178 -27.03 21.42 56.13
N ASP A 179 -26.81 20.82 57.30
CA ASP A 179 -26.38 19.42 57.40
C ASP A 179 -27.39 18.47 56.75
N ALA A 180 -28.70 18.69 56.97
CA ALA A 180 -29.75 17.90 56.33
C ALA A 180 -29.71 18.02 54.79
N ARG A 181 -29.50 19.23 54.29
CA ARG A 181 -29.38 19.51 52.84
C ARG A 181 -28.12 18.87 52.25
N LEU A 182 -26.98 18.93 52.95
CA LEU A 182 -25.76 18.27 52.50
C LEU A 182 -25.92 16.74 52.40
N VAL A 183 -26.69 16.13 53.31
CA VAL A 183 -27.05 14.70 53.23
C VAL A 183 -27.93 14.41 52.01
N GLU A 184 -28.95 15.23 51.74
CA GLU A 184 -29.81 15.10 50.54
C GLU A 184 -29.01 15.25 49.23
N LEU A 185 -28.10 16.23 49.15
CA LEU A 185 -27.23 16.41 47.99
C LEU A 185 -26.27 15.24 47.83
N ARG A 186 -25.69 14.76 48.91
CA ARG A 186 -24.83 13.59 48.89
C ARG A 186 -25.59 12.37 48.35
N ALA A 187 -26.81 12.12 48.83
CA ALA A 187 -27.65 11.04 48.32
C ALA A 187 -27.95 11.20 46.82
N ALA A 188 -28.30 12.43 46.38
CA ALA A 188 -28.55 12.71 44.97
C ALA A 188 -27.29 12.50 44.08
N VAL A 189 -26.10 12.74 44.61
CA VAL A 189 -24.82 12.49 43.91
C VAL A 189 -24.45 11.01 43.94
N ASP A 190 -24.58 10.34 45.08
CA ASP A 190 -24.22 8.93 45.26
C ASP A 190 -25.16 8.00 44.45
N ASP A 191 -26.47 8.28 44.39
CA ASP A 191 -27.42 7.56 43.53
C ASP A 191 -27.19 7.82 42.03
N SER A 192 -26.40 8.85 41.71
CA SER A 192 -26.15 9.27 40.34
C SER A 192 -24.90 8.67 39.71
N ILE A 193 -23.95 8.24 40.54
CA ILE A 193 -22.72 7.63 40.08
C ILE A 193 -22.94 6.12 40.19
N PRO A 194 -23.28 5.42 39.10
CA PRO A 194 -23.27 3.96 39.17
C PRO A 194 -21.88 3.54 39.60
N ALA A 195 -21.81 2.67 40.62
CA ALA A 195 -20.56 2.12 41.12
C ALA A 195 -19.68 1.78 39.91
N ALA A 196 -18.55 2.49 39.77
CA ALA A 196 -17.75 2.46 38.56
C ALA A 196 -17.55 0.98 38.19
N PRO A 197 -18.02 0.51 37.01
CA PRO A 197 -17.83 -0.87 36.64
C PRO A 197 -16.33 -1.08 36.68
N ASN A 198 -15.87 -2.00 37.55
CA ASN A 198 -14.47 -2.24 37.89
C ASN A 198 -13.64 -2.06 36.63
N LEU A 199 -13.05 -0.87 36.46
CA LEU A 199 -12.29 -0.53 35.26
C LEU A 199 -10.99 -1.28 35.47
N VAL A 200 -11.01 -2.57 35.14
CA VAL A 200 -9.81 -3.36 34.94
C VAL A 200 -9.08 -2.59 33.85
N HIS A 201 -8.08 -1.80 34.27
CA HIS A 201 -7.12 -1.24 33.36
C HIS A 201 -6.61 -2.43 32.56
N PRO A 202 -6.90 -2.51 31.25
CA PRO A 202 -6.33 -3.60 30.47
C PRO A 202 -4.83 -3.50 30.68
N GLU A 203 -4.25 -4.59 31.17
CA GLU A 203 -2.82 -4.71 31.37
C GLU A 203 -2.15 -4.22 30.08
N PRO A 204 -1.18 -3.29 30.15
CA PRO A 204 -0.56 -2.73 28.96
C PRO A 204 -0.07 -3.89 28.10
N ASN A 205 -0.66 -4.06 26.91
CA ASN A 205 -0.35 -5.19 26.05
C ASN A 205 1.14 -5.09 25.66
N PRO A 206 2.01 -6.00 26.14
CA PRO A 206 3.45 -5.91 25.91
C PRO A 206 3.82 -6.11 24.43
N GLN A 207 2.86 -6.51 23.59
CA GLN A 207 3.03 -6.68 22.14
C GLN A 207 2.86 -5.37 21.36
N VAL A 208 2.36 -4.30 21.97
CA VAL A 208 2.42 -2.96 21.36
C VAL A 208 3.76 -2.38 21.78
N SER A 209 4.82 -2.79 21.09
CA SER A 209 6.09 -2.07 21.13
C SER A 209 5.76 -0.59 20.93
N GLU A 210 6.27 0.28 21.82
CA GLU A 210 6.26 1.72 21.60
C GLU A 210 6.59 1.97 20.13
N PRO A 211 5.85 2.86 19.43
CA PRO A 211 6.14 3.14 18.04
C PRO A 211 7.62 3.46 17.98
N THR A 212 8.40 2.56 17.37
CA THR A 212 9.83 2.75 17.12
C THR A 212 9.94 4.18 16.68
N GLN A 213 10.69 5.00 17.43
CA GLN A 213 10.97 6.38 17.07
C GLN A 213 11.19 6.37 15.57
N VAL A 214 10.19 6.86 14.84
CA VAL A 214 10.34 7.05 13.41
C VAL A 214 11.42 8.10 13.42
N ASP A 215 12.66 7.69 13.12
CA ASP A 215 13.76 8.61 12.95
C ASP A 215 13.17 9.73 12.11
N GLU A 216 12.93 10.87 12.76
CA GLU A 216 12.44 12.07 12.12
C GLU A 216 13.60 12.47 11.24
N GLN A 217 13.65 11.85 10.07
CA GLN A 217 14.55 12.18 9.00
C GLN A 217 14.25 13.67 8.78
N PRO A 218 15.20 14.56 9.13
CA PRO A 218 14.91 15.98 9.24
C PRO A 218 14.33 16.38 7.90
N ALA A 219 13.05 16.75 7.90
CA ALA A 219 12.42 17.31 6.72
C ALA A 219 13.34 18.44 6.29
N CYS A 220 13.99 18.29 5.13
CA CYS A 220 14.82 19.33 4.55
C CYS A 220 13.96 20.58 4.54
N ALA A 221 14.25 21.50 5.46
CA ALA A 221 13.57 22.78 5.55
C ALA A 221 14.02 23.59 4.34
N CYS A 222 13.40 23.33 3.19
CA CYS A 222 13.52 24.16 2.02
C CYS A 222 12.79 25.46 2.33
N THR A 223 13.48 26.37 3.01
CA THR A 223 13.06 27.77 3.10
C THR A 223 12.90 28.29 1.68
N TYR A 224 11.73 28.87 1.41
CA TYR A 224 11.34 29.42 0.10
C TYR A 224 12.48 30.30 -0.45
N GLY A 225 13.15 29.85 -1.50
CA GLY A 225 14.24 30.60 -2.18
C GLY A 225 15.65 30.01 -2.09
N GLN A 226 15.90 28.94 -1.34
CA GLN A 226 17.21 28.25 -1.39
C GLN A 226 17.16 26.95 -2.21
N ARG A 227 18.02 26.84 -3.22
CA ARG A 227 18.21 25.60 -3.99
C ARG A 227 18.85 24.54 -3.09
N CYS A 228 18.14 23.45 -2.86
CA CYS A 228 18.69 22.31 -2.13
C CYS A 228 19.62 21.51 -3.05
N PRO A 229 20.92 21.35 -2.73
CA PRO A 229 21.88 20.67 -3.60
C PRO A 229 21.61 19.17 -3.81
N ASN A 230 20.71 18.58 -3.01
CA ASN A 230 20.32 17.18 -3.11
C ASN A 230 19.01 16.92 -3.88
N CYS A 231 18.30 17.96 -4.33
CA CYS A 231 17.20 17.82 -5.27
C CYS A 231 17.76 18.07 -6.68
N ARG A 232 18.23 17.01 -7.35
CA ARG A 232 18.60 17.08 -8.77
C ARG A 232 17.33 17.21 -9.61
N ASP A 233 17.37 18.14 -10.57
CA ASP A 233 16.34 18.40 -11.58
C ASP A 233 15.90 17.13 -12.34
#